data_AF-A0A554WK26-F1
#
_entry.id   AF-A0A554WK26-F1
#
_cell.length_a   1.000
_cell.length_b   1.000
_cell.length_c   1.000
_cell.angle_alpha   90.00
_cell.angle_beta   90.00
_cell.angle_gamma   90.00
#
_symmetry.space_group_name_H-M   'P 1'
#
loop_
_entity.id
_entity.type
_entity.pdbx_description
1 polymer ?
#
loop_
_entity_poly.entity_id
_entity_poly.type
_entity_poly.pdbx_seq_one_letter_code
_entity_poly.pdbx_strand_id
1 'polypeptide(L)'
;MSSDDALPPIPPKRYFTIGEVSELCGVKPHVLRYWEQEFTQLRPMKRRGNRRYYQHHEVLMIRRIRELLYDEGFTIQGARNRLADWARQQRQQRRPGGDDTLPPADPDDDSATAALADGLDRLAAALRQLPAEAQLALRAELQAIRDLVAEAAADQPPSARGPAVAV
;
A
#
# COMPACT_ATOMS: atom_id res chain seq x y z
N MET A 1 13.25 8.87 22.26
CA MET A 1 12.05 8.30 21.61
C MET A 1 11.70 9.27 20.50
N SER A 2 12.31 9.09 19.32
CA SER A 2 12.31 10.10 18.26
C SER A 2 11.08 9.90 17.38
N SER A 3 10.02 10.62 17.71
CA SER A 3 8.75 10.66 16.97
C SER A 3 8.78 11.63 15.78
N ASP A 4 9.86 11.65 14.99
CA ASP A 4 10.04 12.64 13.91
C ASP A 4 10.43 11.97 12.58
N ASP A 5 9.61 11.03 12.15
CA ASP A 5 9.89 10.19 10.98
C ASP A 5 8.63 9.90 10.17
N ALA A 6 7.74 10.91 10.09
CA ALA A 6 6.58 10.88 9.21
C ALA A 6 7.07 10.84 7.76
N LEU A 7 7.30 9.63 7.26
CA LEU A 7 7.75 9.42 5.90
C LEU A 7 6.72 10.02 4.92
N PRO A 8 7.17 10.81 3.92
CA PRO A 8 6.25 11.48 3.00
C PRO A 8 5.34 10.47 2.29
N PRO A 9 4.09 10.82 1.98
CA PRO A 9 3.19 9.91 1.27
C PRO A 9 3.83 9.46 -0.04
N ILE A 10 3.78 8.15 -0.32
CA ILE A 10 4.38 7.58 -1.52
C ILE A 10 3.55 8.04 -2.74
N PRO A 11 4.15 8.76 -3.71
CA PRO A 11 3.43 9.18 -4.91
C PRO A 11 2.85 7.99 -5.70
N PRO A 12 1.79 8.18 -6.50
CA PRO A 12 1.21 7.14 -7.36
C PRO A 12 2.09 6.86 -8.60
N LYS A 13 3.41 6.81 -8.44
CA LYS A 13 4.39 6.49 -9.48
C LYS A 13 4.60 4.98 -9.57
N ARG A 14 4.71 4.44 -10.78
CA ARG A 14 4.90 2.99 -10.99
C ARG A 14 6.31 2.50 -10.66
N TYR A 15 7.32 3.35 -10.89
CA TYR A 15 8.73 3.02 -10.69
C TYR A 15 9.48 4.16 -10.00
N PHE A 16 10.27 3.81 -9.01
CA PHE A 16 11.08 4.71 -8.21
C PHE A 16 12.56 4.39 -8.41
N THR A 17 13.39 5.41 -8.49
CA THR A 17 14.85 5.25 -8.50
C THR A 17 15.36 5.10 -7.07
N ILE A 18 16.58 4.56 -6.91
CA ILE A 18 17.19 4.40 -5.57
C ILE A 18 17.32 5.71 -4.79
N GLY A 19 17.48 6.85 -5.47
CA GLY A 19 17.50 8.17 -4.83
C GLY A 19 16.12 8.55 -4.29
N GLU A 20 15.08 8.41 -5.11
CA GLU A 20 13.69 8.65 -4.69
C GLU A 20 13.29 7.74 -3.52
N VAL A 21 13.64 6.45 -3.56
CA VAL A 21 13.34 5.51 -2.45
C VAL A 21 14.12 5.88 -1.19
N SER A 22 15.36 6.36 -1.33
CA SER A 22 16.15 6.83 -0.20
C SER A 22 15.48 7.99 0.52
N GLU A 23 14.91 8.94 -0.23
CA GLU A 23 14.17 10.07 0.32
C GLU A 23 12.83 9.63 0.93
N LEU A 24 12.09 8.76 0.26
CA LEU A 24 10.78 8.25 0.70
C LEU A 24 10.84 7.36 1.94
N CYS A 25 11.98 6.74 2.22
CA CYS A 25 12.16 5.80 3.33
C CYS A 25 13.17 6.28 4.37
N GLY A 26 13.85 7.42 4.17
CA GLY A 26 14.87 7.90 5.11
C GLY A 26 16.10 6.99 5.24
N VAL A 27 16.35 6.13 4.24
CA VAL A 27 17.43 5.13 4.26
C VAL A 27 18.46 5.45 3.18
N LYS A 28 19.75 5.48 3.54
CA LYS A 28 20.84 5.81 2.60
C LYS A 28 20.89 4.84 1.40
N PRO A 29 21.25 5.30 0.19
CA PRO A 29 21.26 4.45 -1.01
C PRO A 29 22.15 3.20 -0.92
N HIS A 30 23.27 3.25 -0.20
CA HIS A 30 24.13 2.07 -0.03
C HIS A 30 23.50 1.00 0.87
N VAL A 31 22.68 1.39 1.85
CA VAL A 31 21.94 0.46 2.71
C VAL A 31 20.86 -0.24 1.90
N LEU A 32 20.15 0.49 1.03
CA LEU A 32 19.19 -0.11 0.11
C LEU A 32 19.84 -1.15 -0.80
N ARG A 33 21.04 -0.87 -1.34
CA ARG A 33 21.82 -1.86 -2.12
C ARG A 33 22.18 -3.10 -1.32
N TYR A 34 22.50 -2.93 -0.05
CA TYR A 34 22.80 -4.06 0.85
C TYR A 34 21.52 -4.87 1.15
N TRP A 35 20.40 -4.20 1.42
CA TRP A 35 19.11 -4.85 1.64
C TRP A 35 18.64 -5.64 0.41
N GLU A 36 18.91 -5.19 -0.82
CA GLU A 36 18.64 -5.99 -2.02
C GLU A 36 19.35 -7.34 -2.05
N GLN A 37 20.53 -7.46 -1.40
CA GLN A 37 21.28 -8.71 -1.34
C GLN A 37 20.72 -9.64 -0.26
N GLU A 38 20.28 -9.08 0.86
CA GLU A 38 19.79 -9.83 2.02
C GLU A 38 18.31 -10.27 1.86
N PHE A 39 17.48 -9.41 1.26
CA PHE A 39 16.05 -9.63 1.07
C PHE A 39 15.75 -10.03 -0.37
N THR A 40 15.65 -11.34 -0.61
CA THR A 40 15.34 -11.92 -1.95
C THR A 40 13.97 -11.52 -2.52
N GLN A 41 13.11 -10.92 -1.69
CA GLN A 41 11.81 -10.37 -2.05
C GLN A 41 11.92 -9.01 -2.73
N LEU A 42 13.01 -8.27 -2.50
CA LEU A 42 13.35 -7.06 -3.25
C LEU A 42 14.00 -7.50 -4.56
N ARG A 43 13.27 -7.42 -5.66
CA ARG A 43 13.74 -7.80 -7.00
C ARG A 43 13.70 -6.56 -7.89
N PRO A 44 14.60 -5.59 -7.66
CA PRO A 44 14.62 -4.36 -8.43
C PRO A 44 14.81 -4.70 -9.91
N MET A 45 13.98 -4.09 -10.75
CA MET A 45 14.00 -4.38 -12.17
C MET A 45 15.27 -3.79 -12.79
N LYS A 46 16.21 -4.66 -13.16
CA LYS A 46 17.47 -4.27 -13.79
C LYS A 46 17.22 -3.93 -15.26
N ARG A 47 17.33 -2.64 -15.61
CA ARG A 47 17.24 -2.15 -17.00
C ARG A 47 18.64 -1.92 -17.58
N ARG A 48 18.73 -1.76 -18.91
CA ARG A 48 19.98 -1.35 -19.60
C ARG A 48 20.53 -0.08 -18.93
N GLY A 49 21.81 -0.11 -18.55
CA GLY A 49 22.50 1.00 -17.86
C GLY A 49 22.69 0.84 -16.35
N ASN A 50 22.55 -0.36 -15.78
CA ASN A 50 22.79 -0.67 -14.35
C ASN A 50 21.98 0.18 -13.36
N ARG A 51 20.90 0.81 -13.84
CA ARG A 51 19.94 1.56 -13.01
C ARG A 51 18.92 0.58 -12.42
N ARG A 52 18.63 0.77 -11.14
CA ARG A 52 17.70 -0.04 -10.36
C ARG A 52 16.40 0.75 -10.20
N TYR A 53 15.30 0.10 -10.55
CA TYR A 53 13.96 0.65 -10.39
C TYR A 53 13.21 -0.22 -9.40
N TYR A 54 12.62 0.44 -8.40
CA TYR A 54 11.75 -0.17 -7.41
C TYR A 54 10.31 0.10 -7.77
N GLN A 55 9.44 -0.87 -7.57
CA GLN A 55 8.01 -0.70 -7.66
C GLN A 55 7.42 -0.20 -6.35
N HIS A 56 6.18 0.28 -6.39
CA HIS A 56 5.46 0.74 -5.20
C HIS A 56 5.46 -0.31 -4.07
N HIS A 57 5.22 -1.58 -4.39
CA HIS A 57 5.24 -2.66 -3.39
C HIS A 57 6.62 -2.88 -2.76
N GLU A 58 7.71 -2.65 -3.50
CA GLU A 58 9.07 -2.74 -2.98
C GLU A 58 9.36 -1.58 -2.02
N VAL A 59 8.86 -0.38 -2.30
CA VAL A 59 8.96 0.77 -1.37
C VAL A 59 8.24 0.48 -0.06
N LEU A 60 7.04 -0.12 -0.12
CA LEU A 60 6.30 -0.54 1.08
C LEU A 60 7.07 -1.60 1.90
N MET A 61 7.68 -2.58 1.23
CA MET A 61 8.52 -3.57 1.91
C MET A 61 9.74 -2.93 2.58
N ILE A 62 10.38 -1.95 1.92
CA ILE A 62 11.53 -1.23 2.48
C ILE A 62 11.13 -0.45 3.74
N ARG A 63 9.95 0.19 3.76
CA ARG A 63 9.43 0.83 4.98
C ARG A 63 9.25 -0.18 6.11
N ARG A 64 8.65 -1.34 5.81
CA ARG A 64 8.46 -2.38 6.82
C ARG A 64 9.78 -2.95 7.33
N ILE A 65 10.78 -3.13 6.47
CA ILE A 65 12.12 -3.56 6.87
C ILE A 65 12.75 -2.53 7.81
N ARG A 66 12.60 -1.24 7.52
CA ARG A 66 13.09 -0.17 8.39
C ARG A 66 12.47 -0.25 9.78
N GLU A 67 11.14 -0.35 9.87
CA GLU A 67 10.43 -0.50 11.15
C GLU A 67 10.95 -1.71 11.94
N LEU A 68 11.08 -2.87 11.27
CA LEU A 68 11.57 -4.09 11.90
C LEU A 68 12.99 -3.95 12.48
N LEU A 69 13.87 -3.23 11.78
CA LEU A 69 15.28 -3.10 12.18
C LEU A 69 15.50 -1.98 13.21
N TYR A 70 14.90 -0.81 12.98
CA TYR A 70 15.16 0.39 13.78
C TYR A 70 14.22 0.53 14.97
N ASP A 71 12.93 0.19 14.80
CA ASP A 71 11.93 0.35 15.85
C ASP A 71 11.80 -0.93 16.68
N GLU A 72 11.70 -2.07 16.02
CA GLU A 72 11.53 -3.37 16.67
C GLU A 72 12.86 -4.06 17.04
N GLY A 73 14.00 -3.55 16.53
CA GLY A 73 15.34 -4.04 16.90
C GLY A 73 15.66 -5.46 16.41
N PHE A 74 14.99 -5.96 15.38
CA PHE A 74 15.29 -7.27 14.81
C PHE A 74 16.66 -7.27 14.11
N THR A 75 17.29 -8.45 14.06
CA THR A 75 18.42 -8.68 13.16
C THR A 75 17.93 -8.81 11.72
N ILE A 76 18.81 -8.65 10.73
CA ILE A 76 18.47 -8.81 9.30
C ILE A 76 17.81 -10.17 9.03
N GLN A 77 18.31 -11.22 9.66
CA GLN A 77 17.74 -12.56 9.57
C GLN A 77 16.33 -12.65 10.19
N GLY A 78 16.11 -12.02 11.35
CA GLY A 78 14.81 -11.97 12.00
C GLY A 78 13.78 -11.18 11.19
N ALA A 79 14.18 -10.03 10.65
CA ALA A 79 13.35 -9.21 9.78
C ALA A 79 12.95 -9.96 8.50
N ARG A 80 13.87 -10.75 7.91
CA ARG A 80 13.60 -11.56 6.72
C ARG A 80 12.50 -12.60 6.96
N ASN A 81 12.53 -13.29 8.10
CA ASN A 81 11.52 -14.27 8.47
C ASN A 81 10.16 -13.58 8.69
N ARG A 82 10.15 -12.49 9.46
CA ARG A 82 8.93 -11.69 9.70
C ARG A 82 8.30 -11.15 8.42
N LEU A 83 9.11 -10.68 7.48
CA LEU A 83 8.63 -10.17 6.20
C LEU A 83 7.99 -11.28 5.35
N ALA A 84 8.57 -12.49 5.35
CA ALA A 84 8.01 -13.63 4.64
C ALA A 84 6.66 -14.10 5.22
N ASP A 85 6.53 -14.09 6.55
CA ASP A 85 5.27 -14.42 7.24
C ASP A 85 4.20 -13.37 6.96
N TRP A 86 4.57 -12.09 7.00
CA TRP A 86 3.67 -10.99 6.66
C TRP A 86 3.16 -11.11 5.22
N ALA A 87 4.02 -11.45 4.25
CA ALA A 87 3.59 -11.67 2.87
C ALA A 87 2.62 -12.87 2.73
N ARG A 88 2.79 -13.92 3.53
CA ARG A 88 1.83 -15.06 3.58
C ARG A 88 0.50 -14.62 4.16
N GLN A 89 0.51 -13.87 5.26
CA GLN A 89 -0.68 -13.34 5.91
C GLN A 89 -1.43 -12.37 5.01
N GLN A 90 -0.75 -11.48 4.28
CA GLN A 90 -1.40 -10.60 3.32
C GLN A 90 -2.09 -11.36 2.19
N ARG A 91 -1.49 -12.46 1.70
CA ARG A 91 -2.16 -13.32 0.71
C ARG A 91 -3.40 -14.00 1.28
N GLN A 92 -3.36 -14.39 2.56
CA GLN A 92 -4.51 -14.98 3.26
C GLN A 92 -5.60 -13.93 3.52
N GLN A 93 -5.23 -12.70 3.87
CA GLN A 93 -6.18 -11.59 4.13
C GLN A 93 -6.80 -11.03 2.83
N ARG A 94 -6.08 -11.08 1.70
CA ARG A 94 -6.63 -10.71 0.37
C ARG A 94 -7.52 -11.80 -0.26
N ARG A 95 -7.69 -12.96 0.38
CA ARG A 95 -8.76 -13.91 0.06
C ARG A 95 -9.94 -13.67 1.03
N PRO A 96 -11.01 -12.96 0.64
CA PRO A 96 -12.26 -13.07 1.37
C PRO A 96 -12.90 -14.39 0.97
N GLY A 97 -12.65 -15.46 1.73
CA GLY A 97 -13.25 -16.78 1.51
C GLY A 97 -12.49 -17.66 0.51
N GLY A 98 -12.25 -18.91 0.87
CA GLY A 98 -11.63 -19.89 -0.03
C GLY A 98 -10.92 -21.00 0.72
N ASP A 99 -11.75 -21.85 1.32
CA ASP A 99 -11.61 -23.29 1.53
C ASP A 99 -10.48 -23.95 0.70
N ASP A 100 -9.73 -24.84 1.34
CA ASP A 100 -8.70 -25.66 0.72
C ASP A 100 -9.35 -26.64 -0.27
N THR A 101 -9.52 -26.25 -1.54
CA THR A 101 -9.43 -27.09 -2.77
C THR A 101 -9.82 -26.23 -3.98
N LEU A 102 -8.90 -26.04 -4.94
CA LEU A 102 -9.22 -25.48 -6.27
C LEU A 102 -9.69 -26.61 -7.20
N PRO A 103 -10.87 -26.53 -7.80
CA PRO A 103 -11.10 -26.91 -9.20
C PRO A 103 -11.05 -25.66 -10.11
N PRO A 104 -10.81 -25.84 -11.43
CA PRO A 104 -10.68 -24.73 -12.36
C PRO A 104 -12.03 -24.02 -12.54
N ALA A 105 -12.04 -22.69 -12.38
CA ALA A 105 -13.25 -21.87 -12.53
C ALA A 105 -13.49 -21.51 -14.01
N ASP A 106 -14.68 -21.84 -14.48
CA ASP A 106 -15.24 -21.38 -15.75
C ASP A 106 -15.47 -19.84 -15.75
N PRO A 107 -15.35 -19.16 -16.90
CA PRO A 107 -15.27 -17.70 -16.99
C PRO A 107 -16.60 -16.92 -16.89
N ASP A 108 -17.74 -17.55 -16.57
CA ASP A 108 -19.07 -16.93 -16.63
C ASP A 108 -19.77 -16.71 -15.25
N ASP A 109 -19.02 -16.53 -14.15
CA ASP A 109 -19.61 -16.37 -12.81
C ASP A 109 -19.69 -14.90 -12.31
N ASP A 110 -20.88 -14.31 -12.34
CA ASP A 110 -21.25 -12.97 -11.82
C ASP A 110 -21.21 -12.86 -10.27
N SER A 111 -20.75 -13.91 -9.57
CA SER A 111 -20.58 -14.02 -8.12
C SER A 111 -19.77 -12.90 -7.46
N ALA A 112 -18.78 -12.34 -8.16
CA ALA A 112 -17.88 -11.32 -7.61
C ALA A 112 -18.60 -10.02 -7.21
N THR A 113 -19.65 -9.63 -7.94
CA THR A 113 -20.46 -8.45 -7.61
C THR A 113 -21.40 -8.67 -6.44
N ALA A 114 -21.94 -9.89 -6.29
CA ALA A 114 -22.83 -10.24 -5.19
C ALA A 114 -22.10 -10.27 -3.84
N ALA A 115 -20.86 -10.80 -3.81
CA ALA A 115 -20.06 -10.86 -2.59
C ALA A 115 -19.68 -9.48 -2.03
N LEU A 116 -19.49 -8.48 -2.89
CA LEU A 116 -19.20 -7.10 -2.48
C LEU A 116 -20.45 -6.40 -1.90
N ALA A 117 -21.62 -6.65 -2.49
CA ALA A 117 -22.90 -6.13 -2.00
C ALA A 117 -23.21 -6.67 -0.58
N ASP A 118 -22.99 -7.96 -0.38
CA ASP A 118 -23.16 -8.64 0.92
C ASP A 118 -22.26 -8.03 2.01
N GLY A 119 -21.04 -7.67 1.66
CA GLY A 119 -20.10 -7.01 2.58
C GLY A 119 -20.58 -5.62 3.00
N LEU A 120 -21.12 -4.83 2.08
CA LEU A 120 -21.67 -3.49 2.36
C LEU A 120 -22.91 -3.56 3.25
N ASP A 121 -23.79 -4.54 3.01
CA ASP A 121 -25.00 -4.74 3.82
C ASP A 121 -24.68 -5.13 5.27
N ARG A 122 -23.64 -5.95 5.48
CA ARG A 122 -23.16 -6.32 6.83
C ARG A 122 -22.58 -5.13 7.58
N LEU A 123 -21.81 -4.28 6.91
CA LEU A 123 -21.30 -3.04 7.50
C LEU A 123 -22.45 -2.05 7.81
N ALA A 124 -23.44 -1.92 6.93
CA ALA A 124 -24.62 -1.10 7.16
C ALA A 124 -25.49 -1.61 8.33
N ALA A 125 -25.56 -2.92 8.54
CA ALA A 125 -26.23 -3.51 9.69
C ALA A 125 -25.46 -3.26 11.00
N ALA A 126 -24.14 -3.43 11.00
CA ALA A 126 -23.30 -3.16 12.17
C ALA A 126 -23.35 -1.68 12.58
N LEU A 127 -23.34 -0.76 11.61
CA LEU A 127 -23.47 0.68 11.87
C LEU A 127 -24.80 1.03 12.55
N ARG A 128 -25.89 0.34 12.22
CA ARG A 128 -27.21 0.56 12.85
C ARG A 128 -27.27 0.12 14.31
N GLN A 129 -26.40 -0.79 14.73
CA GLN A 129 -26.34 -1.29 16.11
C GLN A 129 -25.50 -0.39 17.04
N LEU A 130 -24.73 0.55 16.49
CA LEU A 130 -23.98 1.52 17.30
C LEU A 130 -24.93 2.54 17.93
N PRO A 131 -24.61 3.06 19.13
CA PRO A 131 -25.36 4.15 19.74
C PRO A 131 -25.35 5.38 18.82
N ALA A 132 -26.45 6.14 18.79
CA ALA A 132 -26.65 7.26 17.88
C ALA A 132 -25.53 8.33 17.99
N GLU A 133 -24.97 8.52 19.17
CA GLU A 133 -23.84 9.42 19.41
C GLU A 133 -22.58 9.02 18.63
N ALA A 134 -22.26 7.71 18.60
CA ALA A 134 -21.12 7.20 17.84
C ALA A 134 -21.35 7.29 16.32
N GLN A 135 -22.59 7.09 15.87
CA GLN A 135 -22.95 7.27 14.45
C GLN A 135 -22.82 8.73 14.01
N LEU A 136 -23.19 9.68 14.88
CA LEU A 136 -23.08 11.12 14.62
C LEU A 136 -21.63 11.57 14.56
N ALA A 137 -20.80 11.12 15.50
CA ALA A 137 -19.37 11.42 15.54
C ALA A 137 -18.65 10.92 14.28
N LEU A 138 -18.89 9.66 13.89
CA LEU A 138 -18.29 9.08 12.68
C LEU A 138 -18.71 9.83 11.42
N ARG A 139 -19.98 10.25 11.32
CA ARG A 139 -20.46 11.07 10.19
C ARG A 139 -19.79 12.44 10.15
N ALA A 140 -19.64 13.10 11.29
CA ALA A 140 -18.97 14.40 11.37
C ALA A 140 -17.50 14.29 10.93
N GLU A 141 -16.79 13.26 11.35
CA GLU A 141 -15.40 13.03 10.92
C GLU A 141 -15.31 12.74 9.41
N LEU A 142 -16.17 11.88 8.87
CA LEU A 142 -16.19 11.60 7.43
C LEU A 142 -16.54 12.84 6.59
N GLN A 143 -17.43 13.71 7.10
CA GLN A 143 -17.76 14.98 6.46
C GLN A 143 -16.54 15.91 6.46
N ALA A 144 -15.83 16.04 7.59
CA ALA A 144 -14.62 16.85 7.68
C ALA A 144 -13.50 16.36 6.73
N ILE A 145 -13.30 15.04 6.63
CA ILE A 145 -12.35 14.46 5.67
C ILE A 145 -12.77 14.78 4.23
N ARG A 146 -14.07 14.67 3.92
CA ARG A 146 -14.59 14.98 2.58
C ARG A 146 -14.39 16.45 2.22
N ASP A 147 -14.63 17.35 3.16
CA ASP A 147 -14.46 18.78 2.95
C ASP A 147 -12.97 19.14 2.75
N LEU A 148 -12.07 18.54 3.53
CA LEU A 148 -10.61 18.68 3.33
C LEU A 148 -10.14 18.17 1.96
N VAL A 149 -10.68 17.04 1.50
CA VAL A 149 -10.36 16.49 0.18
C VAL A 149 -10.94 17.36 -0.94
N ALA A 150 -12.13 17.96 -0.75
CA ALA A 150 -12.74 18.87 -1.70
C ALA A 150 -11.97 20.20 -1.80
N GLU A 151 -11.49 20.73 -0.67
CA GLU A 151 -10.66 21.94 -0.60
C GLU A 151 -9.29 21.71 -1.25
N ALA A 152 -8.66 20.56 -0.97
CA ALA A 152 -7.41 20.16 -1.64
C ALA A 152 -7.58 19.95 -3.16
N ALA A 153 -8.77 19.55 -3.62
CA ALA A 153 -9.06 19.42 -5.05
C ALA A 153 -9.33 20.77 -5.74
N ALA A 154 -9.73 21.81 -5.00
CA ALA A 154 -10.03 23.14 -5.53
C ALA A 154 -8.78 23.99 -5.85
N ASP A 155 -7.63 23.68 -5.24
CA ASP A 155 -6.35 24.40 -5.44
C ASP A 155 -5.51 23.83 -6.61
N GLN A 156 -6.00 22.80 -7.30
CA GLN A 156 -5.32 22.26 -8.48
C GLN A 156 -5.71 23.10 -9.72
N PRO A 157 -4.79 23.89 -10.33
CA PRO A 157 -5.11 24.59 -11.57
C PRO A 157 -5.48 23.55 -12.65
N PRO A 158 -6.43 23.85 -13.56
CA PRO A 158 -6.83 22.92 -14.60
C PRO A 158 -5.61 22.57 -15.45
N SER A 159 -5.07 21.37 -15.25
CA SER A 159 -3.95 20.84 -16.01
C SER A 159 -4.37 20.80 -17.48
N ALA A 160 -3.84 21.75 -18.23
CA ALA A 160 -4.11 21.94 -19.64
C ALA A 160 -3.80 20.64 -20.39
N ARG A 161 -4.85 20.06 -21.00
CA ARG A 161 -4.72 18.99 -22.01
C ARG A 161 -3.87 19.52 -23.17
N GLY A 162 -2.60 19.13 -23.22
CA GLY A 162 -1.75 19.23 -24.41
C GLY A 162 -2.22 18.24 -25.49
N PRO A 163 -1.99 18.56 -26.78
CA PRO A 163 -2.84 18.09 -27.87
C PRO A 163 -2.60 16.64 -28.28
N ALA A 164 -3.67 16.09 -28.85
CA ALA A 164 -3.75 14.80 -29.49
C ALA A 164 -2.64 14.61 -30.54
N VAL A 165 -2.03 13.44 -30.48
CA VAL A 165 -1.30 12.82 -31.58
C VAL A 165 -2.23 12.73 -32.79
N ALA A 166 -1.86 13.39 -33.88
CA ALA A 166 -2.40 13.11 -35.21
C ALA A 166 -1.21 12.82 -36.14
N VAL A 167 -1.15 11.55 -36.53
CA VAL A 167 -0.56 10.91 -37.74
C VAL A 167 0.78 11.44 -38.25
#